data_AF-A0A7C6F4R6-F1
#
_entry.id   AF-A0A7C6F4R6-F1
#
_cell.length_a   1.000
_cell.length_b   1.000
_cell.length_c   1.000
_cell.angle_alpha   90.00
_cell.angle_beta   90.00
_cell.angle_gamma   90.00
#
_symmetry.space_group_name_H-M   'P 1'
#
loop_
_entity.id
_entity.type
_entity.pdbx_description
1 polymer ?
#
loop_
_entity_poly.entity_id
_entity_poly.type
_entity_poly.pdbx_seq_one_letter_code
_entity_poly.pdbx_strand_id
1 'polypeptide(L)'
;HSQVIYVDTPGIHEQAKRAMNRYMNRVATASLQDVDLIIFVVEALRWTAEDEAVLEKLQQIKAPVLLVVNKVDTVSDKAQLLPFLQGLTEKKRFTEVIPVSATRRTDVARLEQVVEKLLPEQPPVFPADQLTDRSERFLAAEIVREKLMRRLGQELPYALTVEIEKFSPDDGGLIEIAAIIWVERSSHKGIVIGKGGKQLKKVGEQARKDMEQLFGNKVFLQLWVKVKEGWSDDERALRSLGYGDEN
;
A
#
# COMPACT_ATOMS: atom_id res chain seq x y z
N HIS A 1 -3.13 -27.25 -1.27
CA HIS A 1 -2.94 -26.17 -0.29
C HIS A 1 -1.97 -25.20 -0.89
N SER A 2 -2.24 -23.90 -0.77
CA SER A 2 -1.64 -22.88 -1.63
C SER A 2 -1.38 -21.65 -0.77
N GLN A 3 -0.22 -21.02 -0.94
CA GLN A 3 0.18 -19.82 -0.19
C GLN A 3 0.40 -18.69 -1.19
N VAL A 4 -0.29 -17.57 -1.00
CA VAL A 4 -0.14 -16.35 -1.81
C VAL A 4 0.45 -15.26 -0.92
N ILE A 5 1.54 -14.65 -1.38
CA ILE A 5 2.19 -13.54 -0.69
C ILE A 5 1.90 -12.27 -1.51
N TYR A 6 0.98 -11.45 -1.02
CA TYR A 6 0.62 -10.19 -1.69
C TYR A 6 1.58 -9.07 -1.29
N VAL A 7 2.41 -8.63 -2.23
CA VAL A 7 3.28 -7.44 -2.07
C VAL A 7 2.52 -6.20 -2.57
N ASP A 8 2.14 -5.31 -1.65
CA ASP A 8 1.50 -4.04 -2.00
C ASP A 8 2.55 -3.02 -2.48
N THR A 9 2.52 -2.67 -3.76
CA THR A 9 3.43 -1.69 -4.35
C THR A 9 2.80 -0.29 -4.34
N PRO A 10 3.51 0.76 -3.88
CA PRO A 10 3.07 2.14 -4.04
C PRO A 10 2.72 2.44 -5.50
N GLY A 11 1.62 3.18 -5.72
CA GLY A 11 1.22 3.59 -7.07
C GLY A 11 2.36 4.30 -7.80
N ILE A 12 2.65 3.88 -9.03
CA ILE A 12 3.75 4.42 -9.83
C ILE A 12 3.28 5.74 -10.46
N HIS A 13 3.83 6.86 -9.99
CA HIS A 13 3.52 8.20 -10.51
C HIS A 13 4.71 8.73 -11.31
N GLU A 14 4.49 9.17 -12.56
CA GLU A 14 5.58 9.66 -13.42
C GLU A 14 6.31 10.89 -12.83
N GLN A 15 5.56 11.79 -12.19
CA GLN A 15 6.08 13.08 -11.71
C GLN A 15 6.83 12.97 -10.36
N ALA A 16 7.66 11.95 -10.22
CA ALA A 16 8.52 11.67 -9.06
C ALA A 16 9.70 12.65 -8.92
N LYS A 17 9.40 13.96 -8.83
CA LYS A 17 10.39 15.03 -8.59
C LYS A 17 11.10 14.84 -7.25
N ARG A 18 10.39 14.29 -6.25
CA ARG A 18 10.86 14.12 -4.88
C ARG A 18 11.67 12.85 -4.66
N ALA A 19 12.65 12.88 -3.77
CA ALA A 19 13.48 11.70 -3.48
C ALA A 19 12.65 10.52 -2.97
N MET A 20 11.66 10.78 -2.09
CA MET A 20 10.73 9.76 -1.61
C MET A 20 9.91 9.14 -2.74
N ASN A 21 9.41 9.95 -3.68
CA ASN A 21 8.65 9.45 -4.82
C ASN A 21 9.55 8.63 -5.76
N ARG A 22 10.82 9.01 -5.95
CA ARG A 22 11.80 8.19 -6.71
C ARG A 22 12.08 6.86 -6.00
N TYR A 23 12.21 6.86 -4.68
CA TYR A 23 12.39 5.65 -3.88
C TYR A 23 11.16 4.73 -3.96
N MET A 24 9.95 5.27 -3.77
CA MET A 24 8.70 4.51 -3.92
C MET A 24 8.55 3.91 -5.33
N ASN A 25 8.84 4.69 -6.39
CA ASN A 25 8.86 4.17 -7.76
C ASN A 25 9.96 3.12 -7.99
N ARG A 26 11.12 3.22 -7.32
CA ARG A 26 12.18 2.21 -7.38
C ARG A 26 11.73 0.91 -6.72
N VAL A 27 11.24 0.97 -5.48
CA VAL A 27 10.70 -0.19 -4.76
C VAL A 27 9.60 -0.86 -5.57
N ALA A 28 8.60 -0.11 -6.05
CA ALA A 28 7.55 -0.64 -6.90
C ALA A 28 8.09 -1.27 -8.20
N THR A 29 9.11 -0.68 -8.84
CA THR A 29 9.72 -1.27 -10.06
C THR A 29 10.53 -2.53 -9.75
N ALA A 30 11.23 -2.59 -8.61
CA ALA A 30 12.00 -3.75 -8.18
C ALA A 30 11.09 -4.92 -7.77
N SER A 31 10.02 -4.66 -7.00
CA SER A 31 9.02 -5.65 -6.64
C SER A 31 8.32 -6.29 -7.84
N LEU A 32 8.34 -5.67 -9.02
CA LEU A 32 7.81 -6.26 -10.25
C LEU A 32 8.81 -7.16 -10.99
N GLN A 33 10.09 -7.22 -10.59
CA GLN A 33 11.11 -8.07 -11.23
C GLN A 33 11.16 -9.49 -10.64
N ASP A 34 10.97 -9.62 -9.33
CA ASP A 34 11.16 -10.88 -8.58
C ASP A 34 9.84 -11.56 -8.14
N VAL A 35 8.72 -11.25 -8.81
CA VAL A 35 7.39 -11.84 -8.53
C VAL A 35 6.96 -12.88 -9.57
N ASP A 36 6.39 -13.97 -9.08
CA ASP A 36 5.82 -15.04 -9.92
C ASP A 36 4.60 -14.60 -10.74
N LEU A 37 3.86 -13.59 -10.27
CA LEU A 37 2.59 -13.15 -10.84
C LEU A 37 2.33 -11.67 -10.55
N ILE A 38 1.89 -10.92 -11.56
CA ILE A 38 1.52 -9.51 -11.42
C ILE A 38 0.02 -9.33 -11.59
N ILE A 39 -0.61 -8.59 -10.66
CA ILE A 39 -2.02 -8.19 -10.73
C ILE A 39 -2.09 -6.69 -11.03
N PHE A 40 -2.27 -6.33 -12.29
CA PHE A 40 -2.40 -4.93 -12.71
C PHE A 40 -3.86 -4.49 -12.60
N VAL A 41 -4.15 -3.64 -11.61
CA VAL A 41 -5.50 -3.16 -11.30
C VAL A 41 -5.75 -1.78 -11.90
N VAL A 42 -6.82 -1.64 -12.69
CA VAL A 42 -7.25 -0.36 -13.30
C VAL A 42 -8.73 -0.06 -13.04
N GLU A 43 -9.16 1.18 -13.30
CA GLU A 43 -10.55 1.63 -13.10
C GLU A 43 -11.40 1.42 -14.37
N ALA A 44 -12.58 0.83 -14.22
CA ALA A 44 -13.47 0.57 -15.36
C ALA A 44 -13.85 1.85 -16.12
N LEU A 45 -13.69 1.81 -17.45
CA LEU A 45 -13.90 2.93 -18.39
C LEU A 45 -12.97 4.14 -18.17
N ARG A 46 -11.89 3.99 -17.40
CA ARG A 46 -10.88 5.04 -17.18
C ARG A 46 -9.48 4.51 -17.50
N TRP A 47 -8.76 5.28 -18.29
CA TRP A 47 -7.35 5.04 -18.59
C TRP A 47 -6.62 6.38 -18.57
N THR A 48 -5.46 6.42 -17.92
CA THR A 48 -4.68 7.63 -17.69
C THR A 48 -3.23 7.45 -18.16
N ALA A 49 -2.44 8.53 -18.17
CA ALA A 49 -1.00 8.45 -18.43
C ALA A 49 -0.27 7.60 -17.37
N GLU A 50 -0.77 7.54 -16.14
CA GLU A 50 -0.18 6.72 -15.07
C GLU A 50 -0.45 5.22 -15.31
N ASP A 51 -1.65 4.86 -15.81
CA ASP A 51 -1.95 3.49 -16.24
C ASP A 51 -1.07 3.07 -17.44
N GLU A 52 -0.83 3.97 -18.39
CA GLU A 52 0.06 3.73 -19.53
C GLU A 52 1.52 3.56 -19.09
N ALA A 53 2.03 4.43 -18.21
CA ALA A 53 3.40 4.36 -17.69
C ALA A 53 3.65 3.10 -16.84
N VAL A 54 2.63 2.58 -16.14
CA VAL A 54 2.67 1.24 -15.55
C VAL A 54 2.72 0.18 -16.65
N LEU A 55 1.87 0.27 -17.68
CA LEU A 55 1.82 -0.73 -18.75
C LEU A 55 3.14 -0.83 -19.53
N GLU A 56 3.79 0.28 -19.85
CA GLU A 56 5.11 0.31 -20.52
C GLU A 56 6.18 -0.43 -19.70
N LYS A 57 6.19 -0.25 -18.37
CA LYS A 57 7.06 -1.04 -17.47
C LYS A 57 6.71 -2.52 -17.57
N LEU A 58 5.42 -2.87 -17.48
CA LEU A 58 4.93 -4.25 -17.55
C LEU A 58 5.20 -4.92 -18.91
N GLN A 59 5.41 -4.18 -20.01
CA GLN A 59 5.82 -4.77 -21.30
C GLN A 59 7.21 -5.40 -21.25
N GLN A 60 8.12 -4.93 -20.38
CA GLN A 60 9.50 -5.43 -20.27
C GLN A 60 9.63 -6.66 -19.36
N ILE A 61 8.55 -7.05 -18.66
CA ILE A 61 8.58 -8.05 -17.60
C ILE A 61 8.05 -9.40 -18.10
N LYS A 62 8.72 -10.49 -17.67
CA LYS A 62 8.46 -11.87 -18.11
C LYS A 62 7.35 -12.57 -17.32
N ALA A 63 7.09 -12.14 -16.08
CA ALA A 63 6.07 -12.72 -15.23
C ALA A 63 4.67 -12.62 -15.88
N PRO A 64 3.77 -13.59 -15.68
CA PRO A 64 2.37 -13.49 -16.09
C PRO A 64 1.72 -12.24 -15.48
N VAL A 65 0.90 -11.56 -16.29
CA VAL A 65 0.21 -10.32 -15.88
C VAL A 65 -1.29 -10.50 -16.05
N LEU A 66 -2.01 -10.45 -14.93
CA LEU A 66 -3.47 -10.39 -14.88
C LEU A 66 -3.91 -8.93 -14.97
N LEU A 67 -4.85 -8.63 -15.87
CA LEU A 67 -5.51 -7.32 -15.92
C LEU A 67 -6.81 -7.39 -15.12
N VAL A 68 -6.90 -6.62 -14.04
CA VAL A 68 -8.07 -6.57 -13.15
C VAL A 68 -8.77 -5.22 -13.31
N VAL A 69 -9.90 -5.21 -14.01
CA VAL A 69 -10.68 -3.99 -14.27
C VAL A 69 -11.70 -3.82 -13.16
N ASN A 70 -11.36 -3.00 -12.16
CA ASN A 70 -12.13 -2.82 -10.93
C ASN A 70 -13.22 -1.74 -11.08
N LYS A 71 -14.17 -1.71 -10.12
CA LYS A 71 -15.32 -0.78 -10.05
C LYS A 71 -16.35 -0.98 -11.18
N VAL A 72 -16.51 -2.20 -11.71
CA VAL A 72 -17.57 -2.47 -12.70
C VAL A 72 -18.99 -2.24 -12.18
N ASP A 73 -19.18 -2.08 -10.87
CA ASP A 73 -20.45 -1.69 -10.25
C ASP A 73 -20.76 -0.19 -10.32
N THR A 74 -19.80 0.66 -10.70
CA THR A 74 -20.03 2.09 -10.98
C THR A 74 -20.31 2.38 -12.46
N VAL A 75 -20.23 1.38 -13.34
CA VAL A 75 -20.52 1.52 -14.77
C VAL A 75 -22.01 1.40 -15.03
N SER A 76 -22.63 2.51 -15.45
CA SER A 76 -24.06 2.60 -15.78
C SER A 76 -24.40 1.88 -17.08
N ASP A 77 -23.60 2.08 -18.13
CA ASP A 77 -23.76 1.42 -19.43
C ASP A 77 -22.74 0.30 -19.61
N LYS A 78 -23.18 -0.94 -19.42
CA LYS A 78 -22.34 -2.13 -19.56
C LYS A 78 -21.94 -2.44 -21.00
N ALA A 79 -22.57 -1.84 -22.02
CA ALA A 79 -22.16 -2.05 -23.42
C ALA A 79 -20.75 -1.46 -23.68
N GLN A 80 -20.35 -0.43 -22.94
CA GLN A 80 -19.05 0.23 -23.06
C GLN A 80 -17.89 -0.62 -22.49
N LEU A 81 -18.17 -1.60 -21.63
CA LEU A 81 -17.13 -2.46 -21.05
C LEU A 81 -16.44 -3.33 -22.10
N LEU A 82 -17.16 -3.89 -23.07
CA LEU A 82 -16.54 -4.80 -24.04
C LEU A 82 -15.54 -4.08 -24.98
N PRO A 83 -15.87 -2.92 -25.59
CA PRO A 83 -14.89 -2.13 -26.35
C PRO A 83 -13.71 -1.64 -25.50
N PHE A 84 -13.94 -1.26 -24.25
CA PHE A 84 -12.86 -0.85 -23.34
C PHE A 84 -11.89 -2.02 -23.07
N LEU A 85 -12.42 -3.20 -22.72
CA LEU A 85 -11.62 -4.40 -22.49
C LEU A 85 -10.84 -4.83 -23.74
N GLN A 86 -11.45 -4.73 -24.93
CA GLN A 86 -10.78 -5.00 -26.21
C GLN A 86 -9.58 -4.05 -26.42
N GLY A 87 -9.78 -2.73 -26.29
CA GLY A 87 -8.71 -1.75 -26.42
C GLY A 87 -7.58 -1.91 -25.40
N LEU A 88 -7.86 -2.46 -24.21
CA LEU A 88 -6.79 -2.83 -23.26
C LEU A 88 -6.01 -4.08 -23.71
N THR A 89 -6.69 -5.12 -24.21
CA THR A 89 -6.02 -6.32 -24.74
C THR A 89 -5.17 -6.08 -25.99
N GLU A 90 -5.45 -5.03 -26.75
CA GLU A 90 -4.62 -4.61 -27.89
C GLU A 90 -3.28 -4.00 -27.45
N LYS A 91 -3.23 -3.33 -26.28
CA LYS A 91 -2.01 -2.69 -25.76
C LYS A 91 -0.97 -3.66 -25.18
N LYS A 92 -1.43 -4.77 -24.60
CA LYS A 92 -0.58 -5.87 -24.11
C LYS A 92 -1.38 -7.17 -24.07
N ARG A 93 -0.75 -8.28 -24.46
CA ARG A 93 -1.27 -9.62 -24.19
C ARG A 93 -1.14 -9.94 -22.70
N PHE A 94 -2.25 -9.82 -21.97
CA PHE A 94 -2.40 -10.27 -20.59
C PHE A 94 -2.61 -11.81 -20.53
N THR A 95 -2.36 -12.40 -19.36
CA THR A 95 -2.58 -13.83 -19.10
C THR A 95 -4.08 -14.14 -18.98
N GLU A 96 -4.81 -13.33 -18.21
CA GLU A 96 -6.27 -13.29 -18.17
C GLU A 96 -6.71 -11.85 -17.89
N VAL A 97 -7.95 -11.51 -18.30
CA VAL A 97 -8.59 -10.22 -18.00
C VAL A 97 -9.85 -10.48 -17.18
N ILE A 98 -9.91 -9.91 -15.98
CA ILE A 98 -10.96 -10.18 -14.99
C ILE A 98 -11.61 -8.85 -14.57
N PRO A 99 -12.82 -8.53 -15.07
CA PRO A 99 -13.60 -7.39 -14.59
C PRO A 99 -14.16 -7.71 -13.20
N VAL A 100 -13.92 -6.85 -12.20
CA VAL A 100 -14.30 -7.09 -10.80
C VAL A 100 -14.99 -5.88 -10.17
N SER A 101 -15.67 -6.14 -9.06
CA SER A 101 -16.04 -5.10 -8.10
C SER A 101 -15.54 -5.51 -6.72
N ALA A 102 -14.46 -4.88 -6.24
CA ALA A 102 -13.94 -5.13 -4.90
C ALA A 102 -14.95 -4.76 -3.80
N THR A 103 -15.78 -3.74 -4.03
CA THR A 103 -16.85 -3.27 -3.12
C THR A 103 -18.02 -4.25 -3.03
N ARG A 104 -18.38 -4.92 -4.13
CA ARG A 104 -19.48 -5.91 -4.19
C ARG A 104 -19.01 -7.36 -4.09
N ARG A 105 -17.69 -7.58 -4.07
CA ARG A 105 -17.02 -8.88 -4.21
C ARG A 105 -17.34 -9.62 -5.51
N THR A 106 -17.80 -8.92 -6.56
CA THR A 106 -18.07 -9.50 -7.88
C THR A 106 -16.78 -9.99 -8.52
N ASP A 107 -16.75 -11.25 -8.93
CA ASP A 107 -15.64 -11.99 -9.55
C ASP A 107 -14.31 -12.01 -8.79
N VAL A 108 -14.28 -11.57 -7.52
CA VAL A 108 -13.09 -11.66 -6.66
C VAL A 108 -12.70 -13.13 -6.41
N ALA A 109 -13.68 -14.01 -6.17
CA ALA A 109 -13.42 -15.45 -6.03
C ALA A 109 -12.90 -16.11 -7.33
N ARG A 110 -13.18 -15.53 -8.50
CA ARG A 110 -12.56 -15.97 -9.77
C ARG A 110 -11.11 -15.49 -9.85
N LEU A 111 -10.84 -14.24 -9.48
CA LEU A 111 -9.47 -13.72 -9.40
C LEU A 111 -8.60 -14.57 -8.47
N GLU A 112 -9.10 -14.92 -7.27
CA GLU A 112 -8.43 -15.84 -6.33
C GLU A 112 -8.11 -17.20 -6.97
N GLN A 113 -9.08 -17.83 -7.67
CA GLN A 113 -8.88 -19.10 -8.38
C GLN A 113 -7.93 -19.01 -9.58
N VAL A 114 -7.79 -17.84 -10.21
CA VAL A 114 -6.86 -17.64 -11.34
C VAL A 114 -5.45 -17.37 -10.82
N VAL A 115 -5.31 -16.63 -9.72
CA VAL A 115 -4.06 -16.47 -8.98
C VAL A 115 -3.53 -17.83 -8.53
N GLU A 116 -4.36 -18.65 -7.86
CA GLU A 116 -3.97 -19.98 -7.38
C GLU A 116 -3.45 -20.92 -8.49
N LYS A 117 -4.04 -20.86 -9.68
CA LYS A 117 -3.63 -21.67 -10.86
C LYS A 117 -2.33 -21.19 -11.53
N LEU A 118 -1.85 -20.00 -11.19
CA LEU A 118 -0.66 -19.38 -11.77
C LEU A 118 0.52 -19.31 -10.78
N LEU A 119 0.34 -19.79 -9.54
CA LEU A 119 1.45 -19.99 -8.60
C LEU A 119 2.38 -21.11 -9.11
N PRO A 120 3.71 -20.99 -8.93
CA PRO A 120 4.61 -22.11 -9.12
C PRO A 120 4.40 -23.17 -8.03
N GLU A 121 4.60 -24.45 -8.37
CA GLU A 121 4.59 -25.53 -7.39
C GLU A 121 5.92 -25.52 -6.60
N GLN A 122 5.86 -25.02 -5.37
CA GLN A 122 7.00 -24.94 -4.45
C GLN A 122 6.56 -25.16 -2.99
N PRO A 123 7.50 -25.50 -2.07
CA PRO A 123 7.20 -25.50 -0.63
C PRO A 123 6.74 -24.11 -0.15
N PRO A 124 5.90 -24.03 0.90
CA PRO A 124 5.54 -22.75 1.52
C PRO A 124 6.79 -21.97 1.95
N VAL A 125 6.84 -20.69 1.57
CA VAL A 125 7.93 -19.77 1.91
C VAL A 125 7.85 -19.37 3.38
N PHE A 126 6.62 -19.28 3.93
CA PHE A 126 6.36 -18.96 5.33
C PHE A 126 5.56 -20.07 6.04
N PRO A 127 5.74 -20.28 7.36
CA PRO A 127 4.85 -21.09 8.18
C PRO A 127 3.37 -20.69 8.07
N ALA A 128 2.46 -21.65 8.25
CA ALA A 128 1.02 -21.43 8.08
C ALA A 128 0.39 -20.51 9.16
N ASP A 129 1.11 -20.30 10.26
CA ASP A 129 0.79 -19.40 11.38
C ASP A 129 1.46 -18.02 11.27
N GLN A 130 2.41 -17.83 10.33
CA GLN A 130 3.06 -16.55 10.11
C GLN A 130 2.17 -15.61 9.28
N LEU A 131 1.54 -14.63 9.95
CA LEU A 131 0.63 -13.67 9.33
C LEU A 131 1.31 -12.66 8.38
N THR A 132 2.63 -12.43 8.51
CA THR A 132 3.42 -11.54 7.64
C THR A 132 4.93 -11.73 7.84
N ASP A 133 5.74 -11.30 6.88
CA ASP A 133 7.19 -11.11 6.99
C ASP A 133 7.58 -9.82 7.76
N ARG A 134 6.65 -8.87 7.90
CA ARG A 134 6.89 -7.55 8.49
C ARG A 134 6.95 -7.63 10.01
N SER A 135 7.94 -6.95 10.60
CA SER A 135 8.00 -6.78 12.06
C SER A 135 6.77 -6.04 12.60
N GLU A 136 6.39 -6.31 13.85
CA GLU A 136 5.29 -5.63 14.54
C GLU A 136 5.46 -4.09 14.57
N ARG A 137 6.71 -3.62 14.51
CA ARG A 137 7.07 -2.20 14.38
C ARG A 137 6.63 -1.60 13.05
N PHE A 138 6.82 -2.30 11.92
CA PHE A 138 6.18 -1.83 10.68
C PHE A 138 4.67 -1.86 10.84
N LEU A 139 4.07 -3.00 11.21
CA LEU A 139 2.60 -3.12 11.31
C LEU A 139 1.97 -1.99 12.11
N ALA A 140 2.57 -1.60 13.23
CA ALA A 140 2.17 -0.43 14.00
C ALA A 140 2.27 0.90 13.20
N ALA A 141 3.37 1.13 12.48
CA ALA A 141 3.54 2.27 11.58
C ALA A 141 2.55 2.26 10.40
N GLU A 142 2.35 1.13 9.71
CA GLU A 142 1.45 1.05 8.55
C GLU A 142 -0.01 1.29 8.98
N ILE A 143 -0.43 0.79 10.16
CA ILE A 143 -1.75 1.08 10.74
C ILE A 143 -1.94 2.58 11.01
N VAL A 144 -0.96 3.26 11.61
CA VAL A 144 -1.04 4.72 11.83
C VAL A 144 -1.05 5.46 10.48
N ARG A 145 -0.23 5.05 9.51
CA ARG A 145 -0.17 5.63 8.16
C ARG A 145 -1.50 5.50 7.43
N GLU A 146 -2.15 4.34 7.50
CA GLU A 146 -3.49 4.09 6.95
C GLU A 146 -4.56 4.99 7.61
N LYS A 147 -4.50 5.14 8.94
CA LYS A 147 -5.44 6.01 9.68
C LYS A 147 -5.23 7.48 9.30
N LEU A 148 -3.99 7.90 9.03
CA LEU A 148 -3.65 9.23 8.52
C LEU A 148 -4.17 9.42 7.08
N MET A 149 -3.89 8.48 6.16
CA MET A 149 -4.38 8.50 4.77
C MET A 149 -5.90 8.66 4.70
N ARG A 150 -6.66 7.82 5.43
CA ARG A 150 -8.12 7.87 5.49
C ARG A 150 -8.68 9.15 6.17
N ARG A 151 -7.84 9.99 6.78
CA ARG A 151 -8.26 11.19 7.53
C ARG A 151 -7.82 12.51 6.90
N LEU A 152 -6.79 12.53 6.04
CA LEU A 152 -6.09 13.75 5.61
C LEU A 152 -6.26 14.11 4.13
N GLY A 153 -6.89 13.27 3.32
CA GLY A 153 -7.05 13.50 1.88
C GLY A 153 -5.84 13.04 1.05
N GLN A 154 -5.83 13.35 -0.25
CA GLN A 154 -4.91 12.70 -1.20
C GLN A 154 -3.47 13.23 -1.18
N GLU A 155 -3.23 14.51 -0.91
CA GLU A 155 -1.88 15.10 -1.06
C GLU A 155 -1.01 14.98 0.21
N LEU A 156 -1.58 15.15 1.41
CA LEU A 156 -0.79 15.17 2.65
C LEU A 156 -0.06 13.86 3.00
N PRO A 157 -0.57 12.65 2.68
CA PRO A 157 0.12 11.39 2.96
C PRO A 157 1.50 11.26 2.30
N TYR A 158 1.69 11.86 1.12
CA TYR A 158 2.98 11.89 0.42
C TYR A 158 3.94 12.99 0.92
N ALA A 159 3.59 13.65 2.03
CA ALA A 159 4.40 14.65 2.71
C ALA A 159 4.59 14.35 4.22
N LEU A 160 4.35 13.08 4.62
CA LEU A 160 4.53 12.57 5.97
C LEU A 160 5.07 11.13 5.97
N THR A 161 5.66 10.71 7.09
CA THR A 161 5.92 9.28 7.38
C THR A 161 5.70 8.97 8.87
N VAL A 162 5.70 7.69 9.22
CA VAL A 162 5.54 7.19 10.58
C VAL A 162 6.75 6.33 10.97
N GLU A 163 7.43 6.73 12.04
CA GLU A 163 8.57 6.03 12.65
C GLU A 163 8.17 5.53 14.06
N ILE A 164 8.61 4.34 14.46
CA ILE A 164 8.35 3.79 15.81
C ILE A 164 9.59 3.95 16.70
N GLU A 165 9.59 4.96 17.58
CA GLU A 165 10.65 5.20 18.58
C GLU A 165 10.69 4.12 19.68
N LYS A 166 9.53 3.54 20.03
CA LYS A 166 9.41 2.45 21.02
C LYS A 166 8.36 1.46 20.58
N PHE A 167 8.70 0.17 20.66
CA PHE A 167 7.74 -0.92 20.74
C PHE A 167 8.26 -1.86 21.82
N SER A 168 7.52 -1.96 22.91
CA SER A 168 7.86 -2.78 24.08
C SER A 168 6.61 -3.47 24.58
N PRO A 169 6.55 -4.81 24.54
CA PRO A 169 5.74 -5.56 25.48
C PRO A 169 6.14 -5.21 26.92
N ASP A 170 5.18 -5.32 27.82
CA ASP A 170 5.30 -5.28 29.27
C ASP A 170 4.76 -6.60 29.85
N ASP A 171 5.31 -7.03 30.99
CA ASP A 171 4.97 -8.30 31.63
C ASP A 171 3.49 -8.40 32.02
N GLY A 172 2.79 -7.25 32.14
CA GLY A 172 1.35 -7.16 32.38
C GLY A 172 0.45 -7.40 31.15
N GLY A 173 1.00 -7.76 29.98
CA GLY A 173 0.22 -7.97 28.74
C GLY A 173 -0.22 -6.66 28.05
N LEU A 174 0.45 -5.56 28.38
CA LEU A 174 0.36 -4.28 27.70
C LEU A 174 1.50 -4.15 26.68
N ILE A 175 1.25 -3.56 25.52
CA ILE A 175 2.28 -3.16 24.55
C ILE A 175 2.33 -1.63 24.52
N GLU A 176 3.46 -1.06 24.91
CA GLU A 176 3.74 0.36 24.76
C GLU A 176 4.34 0.65 23.38
N ILE A 177 3.66 1.52 22.62
CA ILE A 177 4.06 1.93 21.27
C ILE A 177 4.21 3.44 21.24
N ALA A 178 5.41 3.92 20.91
CA ALA A 178 5.72 5.33 20.71
C ALA A 178 5.99 5.58 19.22
N ALA A 179 5.19 6.42 18.56
CA ALA A 179 5.31 6.70 17.14
C ALA A 179 5.43 8.20 16.81
N ILE A 180 6.42 8.56 16.00
CA ILE A 180 6.54 9.88 15.38
C ILE A 180 5.78 9.89 14.07
N ILE A 181 4.95 10.90 13.87
CA ILE A 181 4.49 11.33 12.55
C ILE A 181 5.38 12.48 12.12
N TRP A 182 6.30 12.20 11.19
CA TRP A 182 7.16 13.23 10.60
C TRP A 182 6.41 13.97 9.51
N VAL A 183 6.59 15.29 9.44
CA VAL A 183 6.05 16.13 8.36
C VAL A 183 7.08 17.15 7.89
N GLU A 184 7.00 17.55 6.63
CA GLU A 184 7.93 18.54 6.05
C GLU A 184 7.76 19.96 6.57
N ARG A 185 6.54 20.35 6.98
CA ARG A 185 6.17 21.75 7.20
C ARG A 185 5.27 21.92 8.42
N SER A 186 5.43 23.04 9.13
CA SER A 186 4.59 23.42 10.27
C SER A 186 3.09 23.54 9.94
N SER A 187 2.74 23.87 8.69
CA SER A 187 1.36 23.83 8.20
C SER A 187 0.80 22.40 8.22
N HIS A 188 1.54 21.41 7.72
CA HIS A 188 1.13 20.01 7.71
C HIS A 188 0.98 19.48 9.14
N LYS A 189 1.87 19.90 10.07
CA LYS A 189 1.74 19.59 11.51
C LYS A 189 0.41 20.10 12.07
N GLY A 190 0.00 21.32 11.71
CA GLY A 190 -1.31 21.86 12.07
C GLY A 190 -2.49 21.03 11.56
N ILE A 191 -2.41 20.51 10.32
CA ILE A 191 -3.45 19.68 9.70
C ILE A 191 -3.52 18.29 10.36
N VAL A 192 -2.38 17.64 10.61
CA VAL A 192 -2.31 16.32 11.29
C VAL A 192 -2.84 16.39 12.72
N ILE A 193 -2.49 17.44 13.48
CA ILE A 193 -3.00 17.65 14.84
C ILE A 193 -4.50 17.99 14.81
N GLY A 194 -4.92 18.87 13.90
CA GLY A 194 -6.28 19.37 13.77
C GLY A 194 -6.70 20.30 14.92
N LYS A 195 -7.88 20.94 14.78
CA LYS A 195 -8.39 21.93 15.74
C LYS A 195 -8.52 21.32 17.15
N GLY A 196 -7.63 21.73 18.06
CA GLY A 196 -7.58 21.23 19.44
C GLY A 196 -7.15 19.76 19.56
N GLY A 197 -6.27 19.26 18.68
CA GLY A 197 -5.78 17.87 18.73
C GLY A 197 -6.80 16.81 18.30
N LYS A 198 -7.99 17.21 17.86
CA LYS A 198 -9.11 16.30 17.56
C LYS A 198 -8.83 15.33 16.42
N GLN A 199 -7.98 15.69 15.45
CA GLN A 199 -7.63 14.81 14.33
C GLN A 199 -6.65 13.73 14.81
N LEU A 200 -5.53 14.13 15.43
CA LEU A 200 -4.53 13.21 15.97
C LEU A 200 -5.10 12.27 17.03
N LYS A 201 -5.97 12.77 17.94
CA LYS A 201 -6.66 11.92 18.92
C LYS A 201 -7.51 10.84 18.23
N LYS A 202 -8.18 11.17 17.12
CA LYS A 202 -9.04 10.24 16.39
C LYS A 202 -8.23 9.23 15.56
N VAL A 203 -7.08 9.64 15.02
CA VAL A 203 -6.08 8.75 14.41
C VAL A 203 -5.58 7.74 15.44
N GLY A 204 -5.12 8.20 16.61
CA GLY A 204 -4.63 7.35 17.68
C GLY A 204 -5.69 6.40 18.26
N GLU A 205 -6.92 6.88 18.47
CA GLU A 205 -8.03 6.05 18.96
C GLU A 205 -8.36 4.89 18.00
N GLN A 206 -8.31 5.14 16.68
CA GLN A 206 -8.52 4.11 15.68
C GLN A 206 -7.31 3.18 15.56
N ALA A 207 -6.11 3.71 15.35
CA ALA A 207 -4.88 2.91 15.23
C ALA A 207 -4.70 1.95 16.41
N ARG A 208 -4.92 2.42 17.64
CA ARG A 208 -4.82 1.62 18.86
C ARG A 208 -5.83 0.46 18.91
N LYS A 209 -7.06 0.62 18.37
CA LYS A 209 -8.06 -0.47 18.34
C LYS A 209 -7.68 -1.55 17.34
N ASP A 210 -7.24 -1.15 16.15
CA ASP A 210 -6.76 -2.07 15.13
C ASP A 210 -5.49 -2.82 15.60
N MET A 211 -4.59 -2.16 16.34
CA MET A 211 -3.43 -2.80 16.99
C MET A 211 -3.85 -3.77 18.11
N GLU A 212 -4.81 -3.42 18.98
CA GLU A 212 -5.35 -4.35 20.00
C GLU A 212 -5.96 -5.61 19.36
N GLN A 213 -6.61 -5.47 18.21
CA GLN A 213 -7.17 -6.60 17.46
C GLN A 213 -6.09 -7.45 16.79
N LEU A 214 -5.03 -6.83 16.26
CA LEU A 214 -3.95 -7.51 15.55
C LEU A 214 -3.00 -8.26 16.49
N PHE A 215 -2.59 -7.62 17.60
CA PHE A 215 -1.61 -8.19 18.54
C PHE A 215 -2.26 -9.00 19.68
N GLY A 216 -3.59 -9.03 19.78
CA GLY A 216 -4.35 -9.69 20.86
C GLY A 216 -4.24 -9.04 22.25
N ASN A 217 -3.19 -8.25 22.48
CA ASN A 217 -2.85 -7.61 23.74
C ASN A 217 -3.45 -6.20 23.88
N LYS A 218 -3.35 -5.62 25.09
CA LYS A 218 -3.67 -4.21 25.29
C LYS A 218 -2.57 -3.33 24.72
N VAL A 219 -2.95 -2.17 24.16
CA VAL A 219 -2.00 -1.26 23.50
C VAL A 219 -2.12 0.14 24.08
N PHE A 220 -0.98 0.68 24.54
CA PHE A 220 -0.79 2.08 24.89
C PHE A 220 -0.01 2.78 23.77
N LEU A 221 -0.75 3.45 22.88
CA LEU A 221 -0.21 4.15 21.72
C LEU A 221 -0.02 5.64 22.01
N GLN A 222 1.23 6.11 21.94
CA GLN A 222 1.60 7.51 22.00
C GLN A 222 1.98 8.01 20.60
N LEU A 223 1.43 9.16 20.19
CA LEU A 223 1.70 9.79 18.89
C LEU A 223 2.23 11.21 19.07
N TRP A 224 3.37 11.51 18.43
CA TRP A 224 3.89 12.88 18.31
C TRP A 224 3.89 13.32 16.85
N VAL A 225 3.83 14.63 16.61
CA VAL A 225 4.02 15.22 15.28
C VAL A 225 5.25 16.09 15.29
N LYS A 226 6.34 15.63 14.68
CA LYS A 226 7.63 16.35 14.59
C LYS A 226 7.81 16.90 13.18
N VAL A 227 8.39 18.10 13.06
CA VAL A 227 8.71 18.70 11.75
C VAL A 227 10.17 18.40 11.44
N LYS A 228 10.46 17.94 10.23
CA LYS A 228 11.81 17.74 9.67
C LYS A 228 11.75 18.35 8.28
N GLU A 229 12.37 19.50 8.05
CA GLU A 229 12.26 20.15 6.73
C GLU A 229 13.11 19.41 5.69
N GLY A 230 12.67 19.35 4.43
CA GLY A 230 13.41 18.74 3.31
C GLY A 230 13.57 17.22 3.31
N TRP A 231 13.12 16.48 4.35
CA TRP A 231 13.38 15.04 4.49
C TRP A 231 12.91 14.17 3.32
N SER A 232 11.85 14.56 2.62
CA SER A 232 11.29 13.87 1.45
C SER A 232 12.17 13.99 0.20
N ASP A 233 13.15 14.90 0.22
CA ASP A 233 14.07 15.22 -0.88
C ASP A 233 15.54 14.88 -0.55
N ASP A 234 15.84 14.51 0.70
CA ASP A 234 17.15 14.06 1.18
C ASP A 234 17.21 12.53 1.34
N GLU A 235 18.01 11.86 0.49
CA GLU A 235 18.19 10.40 0.52
C GLU A 235 18.86 9.89 1.80
N ARG A 236 19.62 10.72 2.52
CA ARG A 236 20.16 10.37 3.86
C ARG A 236 19.08 10.46 4.93
N ALA A 237 18.21 11.47 4.87
CA ALA A 237 17.05 11.56 5.75
C ALA A 237 16.07 10.38 5.51
N LEU A 238 15.86 9.97 4.26
CA LEU A 238 15.05 8.81 3.90
C LEU A 238 15.60 7.50 4.49
N ARG A 239 16.91 7.23 4.33
CA ARG A 239 17.56 6.06 4.96
C ARG A 239 17.39 6.07 6.49
N SER A 240 17.54 7.24 7.14
CA SER A 240 17.32 7.38 8.59
C SER A 240 15.86 7.20 9.04
N LEU A 241 14.93 6.99 8.12
CA LEU A 241 13.49 6.82 8.35
C LEU A 241 12.96 5.48 7.81
N GLY A 242 13.84 4.51 7.53
CA GLY A 242 13.47 3.19 6.99
C GLY A 242 13.20 3.17 5.48
N TYR A 243 13.54 4.24 4.76
CA TYR A 243 13.47 4.31 3.30
C TYR A 243 14.87 4.22 2.69
N GLY A 244 15.43 3.02 2.74
CA GLY A 244 16.74 2.70 2.19
C GLY A 244 16.76 1.26 1.67
N ASP A 245 17.64 1.01 0.69
CA ASP A 245 17.93 -0.33 0.21
C ASP A 245 18.73 -1.07 1.31
N GLU A 246 18.04 -1.71 2.27
CA GLU A 246 18.62 -2.62 3.28
C GLU A 246 18.77 -4.03 2.66
N ASN A 247 19.97 -4.62 2.80
CA ASN A 247 20.30 -5.99 2.39
C ASN A 247 20.10 -6.97 3.55
#